data_AF-A0A292YWI7-F1
#
_entry.id   AF-A0A292YWI7-F1
#
_cell.length_a   1.000
_cell.length_b   1.000
_cell.length_c   1.000
_cell.angle_alpha   90.00
_cell.angle_beta   90.00
_cell.angle_gamma   90.00
#
_symmetry.space_group_name_H-M   'P 1'
#
loop_
_entity.id
_entity.type
_entity.pdbx_description
1 polymer ?
#
loop_
_entity_poly.entity_id
_entity_poly.type
_entity_poly.pdbx_seq_one_letter_code
_entity_poly.pdbx_strand_id
1 'polypeptide(L)'
;MDGRIVMATVEKAPLVSALRSNPVVALTVDDAPLTIIGVAEIEIVDGVPDVYLDGARPFVAAGAWDGFEAGVRALYDRMAVVTVAPTGPVAVQAGTSGGGRGAGHPARPGTIGWS
;
A
#
# COMPACT_ATOMS: atom_id res chain seq x y z
N MET A 1 -13.98 -8.58 -14.63
CA MET A 1 -13.23 -7.97 -13.52
C MET A 1 -12.05 -7.27 -14.14
N ASP A 2 -12.01 -5.96 -14.04
CA ASP A 2 -11.30 -5.12 -15.00
C ASP A 2 -9.84 -4.85 -14.56
N GLY A 3 -9.28 -5.73 -13.71
CA GLY A 3 -7.89 -5.71 -13.24
C GLY A 3 -7.50 -4.50 -12.38
N ARG A 4 -8.45 -3.64 -12.01
CA ARG A 4 -8.20 -2.42 -11.23
C ARG A 4 -7.92 -2.74 -9.77
N ILE A 5 -6.97 -2.00 -9.20
CA ILE A 5 -6.64 -2.05 -7.77
C ILE A 5 -7.25 -0.82 -7.12
N VAL A 6 -8.05 -1.02 -6.08
CA VAL A 6 -8.77 0.07 -5.42
C VAL A 6 -8.36 0.12 -3.96
N MET A 7 -8.08 1.31 -3.46
CA MET A 7 -7.72 1.56 -2.07
C MET A 7 -8.26 2.92 -1.64
N ALA A 8 -8.33 3.16 -0.34
CA ALA A 8 -8.79 4.43 0.20
C ALA A 8 -7.80 5.03 1.19
N THR A 9 -7.75 6.35 1.23
CA THR A 9 -6.93 7.12 2.16
C THR A 9 -7.67 8.39 2.59
N VAL A 10 -7.13 9.13 3.55
CA VAL A 10 -7.69 10.43 3.94
C VAL A 10 -7.48 11.46 2.83
N GLU A 11 -8.48 12.32 2.57
CA GLU A 11 -8.45 13.30 1.47
C GLU A 11 -7.17 14.17 1.47
N LYS A 12 -6.68 14.52 2.66
CA LYS A 12 -5.53 15.40 2.86
C LYS A 12 -4.18 14.68 2.90
N ALA A 13 -4.14 13.38 2.59
CA ALA A 13 -2.89 12.62 2.59
C ALA A 13 -1.92 13.18 1.53
N PRO A 14 -0.60 13.28 1.82
CA PRO A 14 0.39 13.75 0.85
C PRO A 14 0.35 12.99 -0.49
N LEU A 15 0.02 11.69 -0.46
CA LEU A 15 -0.11 10.87 -1.67
C LEU A 15 -1.21 11.38 -2.61
N VAL A 16 -2.30 11.96 -2.09
CA VAL A 16 -3.40 12.50 -2.94
C VAL A 16 -2.88 13.66 -3.79
N SER A 17 -2.12 14.57 -3.19
CA SER A 17 -1.52 15.70 -3.92
C SER A 17 -0.46 15.24 -4.93
N ALA A 18 0.35 14.24 -4.55
CA ALA A 18 1.37 13.68 -5.43
C ALA A 18 0.74 13.02 -6.67
N LEU A 19 -0.27 12.17 -6.47
CA LEU A 19 -0.95 11.45 -7.55
C LEU A 19 -1.74 12.37 -8.49
N ARG A 20 -2.33 13.45 -7.98
CA ARG A 20 -2.96 14.49 -8.82
C ARG A 20 -1.95 15.20 -9.73
N SER A 21 -0.70 15.32 -9.27
CA SER A 21 0.37 16.00 -10.02
C SER A 21 1.05 15.05 -11.01
N ASN A 22 1.21 13.78 -10.64
CA ASN A 22 1.74 12.72 -11.48
C ASN A 22 1.03 11.39 -11.16
N PRO A 23 0.13 10.91 -12.03
CA PRO A 23 -0.67 9.72 -11.76
C PRO A 23 0.05 8.40 -12.05
N VAL A 24 1.27 8.42 -12.60
CA VAL A 24 2.03 7.19 -12.88
C VAL A 24 2.61 6.64 -11.58
N VAL A 25 2.29 5.37 -11.28
CA VAL A 25 2.64 4.72 -10.00
C VAL A 25 3.27 3.35 -10.20
N ALA A 26 4.03 2.94 -9.18
CA ALA A 26 4.43 1.57 -8.93
C ALA A 26 3.86 1.12 -7.57
N LEU A 27 3.10 0.02 -7.56
CA LEU A 27 2.63 -0.63 -6.34
C LEU A 27 3.50 -1.86 -6.08
N THR A 28 4.12 -1.92 -4.92
CA THR A 28 4.92 -3.07 -4.45
C THR A 28 4.14 -3.82 -3.38
N VAL A 29 4.26 -5.15 -3.38
CA VAL A 29 3.75 -5.97 -2.28
C VAL A 29 4.91 -6.23 -1.33
N ASP A 30 4.79 -5.87 -0.05
CA ASP A 30 5.96 -5.97 0.85
C ASP A 30 6.37 -7.42 1.14
N ASP A 31 5.40 -8.33 1.24
CA ASP A 31 5.64 -9.76 1.52
C ASP A 31 5.78 -10.63 0.25
N ALA A 32 5.91 -10.01 -0.93
CA ALA A 32 6.11 -10.73 -2.19
C ALA A 32 7.00 -9.92 -3.14
N PRO A 33 7.84 -10.56 -3.97
CA PRO A 33 8.69 -9.83 -4.90
C PRO A 33 7.91 -9.32 -6.13
N LEU A 34 6.77 -8.67 -5.93
CA LEU A 34 5.84 -8.26 -6.98
C LEU A 34 5.71 -6.74 -7.08
N THR A 35 5.79 -6.22 -8.31
CA THR A 35 5.55 -4.81 -8.62
C THR A 35 4.56 -4.65 -9.76
N ILE A 36 3.60 -3.75 -9.58
CA ILE A 36 2.57 -3.40 -10.56
C ILE A 36 2.78 -1.94 -10.98
N ILE A 37 2.98 -1.70 -12.27
CA ILE A 37 3.01 -0.35 -12.84
C ILE A 37 1.63 0.01 -13.36
N GLY A 38 1.16 1.22 -13.03
CA GLY A 38 -0.18 1.65 -13.42
C GLY A 38 -0.36 3.17 -13.44
N VAL A 39 -1.58 3.57 -13.78
CA VAL A 39 -2.04 4.96 -13.71
C VAL A 39 -3.15 5.06 -12.66
N ALA A 40 -3.00 6.02 -11.75
CA ALA A 40 -3.93 6.26 -10.66
C ALA A 40 -4.97 7.32 -11.02
N GLU A 41 -6.23 7.04 -10.68
CA GLU A 41 -7.34 7.97 -10.66
C GLU A 41 -7.76 8.21 -9.20
N ILE A 42 -8.15 9.43 -8.88
CA ILE A 42 -8.58 9.81 -7.52
C ILE A 42 -9.99 10.36 -7.56
N GLU A 43 -10.85 9.78 -6.73
CA GLU A 43 -12.18 10.30 -6.43
C GLU A 43 -12.24 10.70 -4.95
N ILE A 44 -12.73 11.90 -4.65
CA ILE A 44 -13.05 12.28 -3.27
C ILE A 44 -14.50 11.93 -3.02
N VAL A 45 -14.75 11.11 -2.00
CA VAL A 45 -16.07 10.63 -1.62
C VAL A 45 -16.43 11.14 -0.23
N ASP A 46 -17.73 11.30 0.02
CA ASP A 46 -18.24 11.62 1.33
C ASP A 46 -18.22 10.38 2.24
N GLY A 47 -17.73 10.57 3.47
CA GLY A 47 -17.58 9.53 4.47
C GLY A 47 -16.47 8.51 4.18
N VAL A 48 -16.61 7.35 4.83
CA VAL A 48 -15.67 6.23 4.75
C VAL A 48 -16.17 5.20 3.73
N PRO A 49 -15.46 4.95 2.62
CA PRO A 49 -15.85 3.96 1.62
C PRO A 49 -15.59 2.53 2.07
N ASP A 50 -16.37 1.58 1.55
CA ASP A 50 -16.28 0.16 1.94
C ASP A 50 -14.87 -0.41 1.72
N VAL A 51 -14.17 -0.01 0.66
CA VAL A 51 -12.79 -0.46 0.40
C VAL A 51 -11.81 -0.13 1.53
N TYR A 52 -12.05 0.95 2.29
CA TYR A 52 -11.26 1.26 3.48
C TYR A 52 -11.53 0.25 4.59
N LEU A 53 -12.79 -0.08 4.83
CA LEU A 53 -13.20 -1.04 5.85
C LEU A 53 -12.76 -2.46 5.49
N ASP A 54 -12.97 -2.88 4.25
CA ASP A 54 -12.51 -4.17 3.74
C ASP A 54 -10.99 -4.31 3.90
N GLY A 55 -10.23 -3.25 3.58
CA GLY A 55 -8.78 -3.21 3.77
C GLY A 55 -8.34 -3.23 5.23
N ALA A 56 -9.12 -2.64 6.14
CA ALA A 56 -8.83 -2.64 7.58
C ALA A 56 -9.20 -3.97 8.27
N ARG A 57 -10.15 -4.72 7.71
CA ARG A 57 -10.73 -5.92 8.33
C ARG A 57 -9.71 -6.95 8.82
N PRO A 58 -8.65 -7.29 8.08
CA PRO A 58 -7.64 -8.25 8.54
C PRO A 58 -6.85 -7.79 9.78
N PHE A 59 -6.82 -6.49 10.06
CA PHE A 59 -6.00 -5.87 11.12
C PHE A 59 -6.79 -5.55 12.39
N VAL A 60 -8.12 -5.70 12.37
CA VAL A 60 -9.00 -5.36 13.49
C VAL A 60 -9.60 -6.63 14.09
N ALA A 61 -9.42 -6.81 15.40
CA ALA A 61 -10.01 -7.94 16.11
C ALA A 61 -11.54 -7.94 15.98
N ALA A 62 -12.14 -9.12 15.79
CA ALA A 62 -13.58 -9.25 15.53
C ALA A 62 -14.47 -8.55 16.57
N GLY A 63 -14.13 -8.64 17.86
CA GLY A 63 -14.87 -7.99 18.95
C GLY A 63 -14.65 -6.48 19.09
N ALA A 64 -13.69 -5.90 18.35
CA ALA A 64 -13.40 -4.47 18.34
C ALA A 64 -13.97 -3.76 17.09
N TRP A 65 -14.57 -4.51 16.16
CA TRP A 65 -14.98 -4.01 14.86
C TRP A 65 -15.96 -2.85 14.93
N ASP A 66 -17.06 -3.01 15.68
CA ASP A 66 -18.12 -2.01 15.73
C ASP A 66 -17.59 -0.66 16.27
N GLY A 67 -16.71 -0.71 17.28
CA GLY A 67 -16.05 0.47 17.83
C GLY A 67 -15.05 1.09 16.86
N PHE A 68 -14.28 0.28 16.14
CA PHE A 68 -13.38 0.75 15.09
C PHE A 68 -14.16 1.45 13.97
N GLU A 69 -15.19 0.80 13.43
CA GLU A 69 -16.01 1.32 12.33
C GLU A 69 -16.70 2.63 12.73
N ALA A 70 -17.33 2.67 13.91
CA ALA A 70 -17.93 3.90 14.43
C ALA A 70 -16.88 5.02 14.60
N GLY A 71 -15.69 4.68 15.10
CA GLY A 71 -14.59 5.61 15.28
C GLY A 71 -14.10 6.23 13.97
N VAL A 72 -13.85 5.41 12.94
CA VAL A 72 -13.37 5.93 11.65
C VAL A 72 -14.44 6.73 10.92
N ARG A 73 -15.72 6.32 11.01
CA ARG A 73 -16.85 7.07 10.42
C ARG A 73 -17.09 8.41 11.12
N ALA A 74 -16.82 8.50 12.43
CA ALA A 74 -16.89 9.76 13.16
C ALA A 74 -15.67 10.66 12.92
N LEU A 75 -14.52 10.08 12.57
CA LEU A 75 -13.26 10.81 12.36
C LEU A 75 -13.13 11.40 10.95
N TYR A 76 -13.65 10.72 9.94
CA TYR A 76 -13.43 11.09 8.54
C TYR A 76 -14.73 11.48 7.83
N ASP A 77 -14.91 12.79 7.62
CA ASP A 77 -16.04 13.33 6.85
C ASP A 77 -15.93 13.03 5.36
N ARG A 78 -14.71 12.90 4.83
CA ARG A 78 -14.41 12.60 3.44
C ARG A 78 -13.12 11.80 3.30
N MET A 79 -13.07 10.96 2.29
CA MET A 79 -11.89 10.16 1.95
C MET A 79 -11.60 10.21 0.46
N ALA A 80 -10.38 9.86 0.09
CA ALA A 80 -9.98 9.69 -1.30
C ALA A 80 -9.98 8.19 -1.64
N VAL A 81 -10.74 7.81 -2.66
CA VAL A 81 -10.64 6.51 -3.33
C VAL A 81 -9.61 6.64 -4.44
N VAL A 82 -8.58 5.81 -4.38
CA VAL A 82 -7.52 5.71 -5.37
C VAL A 82 -7.73 4.43 -6.17
N THR A 83 -7.92 4.56 -7.47
CA THR A 83 -8.06 3.44 -8.40
C THR A 83 -6.85 3.40 -9.32
N VAL A 84 -6.12 2.28 -9.31
CA VAL A 84 -4.96 2.08 -10.18
C VAL A 84 -5.33 1.12 -11.30
N ALA A 85 -5.20 1.58 -12.54
CA ALA A 85 -5.30 0.77 -13.74
C ALA A 85 -3.89 0.28 -14.15
N PRO A 86 -3.61 -1.04 -14.12
CA PRO A 86 -2.32 -1.56 -14.56
C PRO A 86 -2.06 -1.27 -16.04
N THR A 87 -0.84 -0.88 -16.38
CA THR A 87 -0.44 -0.59 -17.77
C THR A 87 0.39 -1.69 -18.43
N GLY A 88 0.73 -2.74 -17.67
CA GLY A 88 1.61 -3.81 -18.13
C GLY A 88 1.56 -5.04 -17.23
N PRO A 89 2.43 -6.04 -17.50
CA PRO A 89 2.51 -7.24 -16.68
C PRO A 89 3.03 -6.91 -15.28
N VAL A 90 2.65 -7.76 -14.31
CA VAL A 90 3.24 -7.74 -12.97
C VAL A 90 4.71 -8.17 -13.09
N ALA A 91 5.61 -7.33 -12.59
CA ALA A 91 7.03 -7.65 -12.53
C ALA A 91 7.31 -8.51 -11.29
N VAL A 92 8.14 -9.55 -11.45
CA VAL A 92 8.64 -10.38 -10.35
C VAL A 92 10.13 -10.10 -10.17
N GLN A 93 10.54 -9.64 -8.99
CA GLN A 93 11.97 -9.52 -8.67
C GLN A 93 12.55 -10.92 -8.46
N ALA A 94 13.52 -11.31 -9.30
CA ALA A 94 14.26 -12.54 -9.08
C ALA A 94 15.07 -12.40 -7.79
N GLY A 95 14.91 -13.34 -6.85
CA GLY A 95 15.82 -13.44 -5.71
C GLY A 95 17.25 -13.56 -6.25
N THR A 96 18.15 -12.72 -5.78
CA THR A 96 19.56 -12.86 -6.12
C THR A 96 20.02 -14.19 -5.53
N SER A 97 20.10 -15.24 -6.37
CA SER A 97 20.80 -16.46 -5.99
C SER A 97 22.25 -16.06 -5.76
N GLY A 98 22.65 -15.92 -4.49
CA GLY A 98 24.01 -15.59 -4.10
C GLY A 98 24.99 -16.66 -4.55
N GLY A 99 25.50 -16.52 -5.77
CA GLY A 99 26.68 -17.24 -6.25
C GLY A 99 27.93 -16.54 -5.74
N GLY A 100 28.40 -16.93 -4.55
CA GLY A 100 29.60 -16.35 -3.93
C GLY A 100 30.40 -17.36 -3.12
N ARG A 101 31.43 -17.92 -3.74
CA ARG A 101 32.49 -18.75 -3.13
C ARG A 101 33.14 -18.01 -1.94
N GLY A 102 33.53 -18.76 -0.91
CA GLY A 102 34.07 -18.22 0.32
C GLY A 102 35.38 -17.44 0.18
N ALA A 103 35.57 -16.50 1.11
CA ALA A 103 36.83 -16.15 1.76
C ALA A 103 36.47 -15.27 2.97
N GLY A 104 36.94 -15.66 4.16
CA GLY A 104 36.62 -14.99 5.41
C GLY A 104 37.12 -13.55 5.51
N HIS A 105 36.34 -12.71 6.18
CA HIS A 105 36.83 -11.52 6.86
C HIS A 105 35.99 -11.29 8.13
N PRO A 106 36.61 -11.01 9.29
CA PRO A 106 35.89 -10.95 10.56
C PRO A 106 34.98 -9.72 10.66
N ALA A 107 33.87 -9.89 11.39
CA ALA A 107 32.84 -8.90 11.65
C ALA A 107 33.43 -7.61 12.25
N ARG A 108 32.99 -6.46 11.74
CA ARG A 108 33.21 -5.16 12.40
C ARG A 108 32.09 -4.89 13.40
N PRO A 109 32.41 -4.45 14.64
CA PRO A 109 31.40 -4.05 15.61
C PRO A 109 30.85 -2.67 15.25
N GLY A 110 29.52 -2.51 15.20
CA GLY A 110 28.91 -1.17 15.25
C GLY A 110 27.68 -0.86 14.38
N THR A 111 27.01 -1.80 13.71
CA THR A 111 25.78 -1.46 12.97
C THR A 111 24.54 -1.74 13.82
N ILE A 112 23.89 -0.65 14.26
CA ILE A 112 22.62 -0.64 14.98
C ILE A 112 21.51 -0.61 13.93
N GLY A 113 20.74 -1.69 13.82
CA GLY A 113 19.50 -1.73 13.04
C GLY A 113 18.36 -1.10 13.84
N TRP A 114 17.54 -0.29 13.17
CA TRP A 114 16.27 0.21 13.70
C TRP A 114 15.15 -0.73 13.27
N SER A 115 14.20 -0.92 14.19
CA SER A 115 13.05 -1.82 14.16
C SER A 115 12.14 -1.67 12.95
#